data_AF-A0AA88KGD7-F1
#
_entry.id   AF-A0AA88KGD7-F1
#
_cell.length_a   1.000
_cell.length_b   1.000
_cell.length_c   1.000
_cell.angle_alpha   90.00
_cell.angle_beta   90.00
_cell.angle_gamma   90.00
#
_symmetry.space_group_name_H-M   'P 1'
#
loop_
_entity.id
_entity.type
_entity.pdbx_description
1 polymer ?
#
loop_
_entity_poly.entity_id
_entity_poly.type
_entity_poly.pdbx_seq_one_letter_code
_entity_poly.pdbx_strand_id
1 'polypeptide(L)'
;MSSSSSNLQNQLSQSKKFKNAHLNSITQLYQSLEKQTQLLLEKEKELNKKEQELKQRETNLSKSEQEMKVKKIKFEAELEESKKQMLADLEEREKRISEIEEKLSKSTTVTSRLKSKNQVVKLNVGGTIFATTLSSLLNEKDTFFTGYFSNHFAPTPEEDDNAFFIDRPSSQFGLILDHLRGLNIEKKIALLSEKKLMEFVEEVVYYQVTSIYSLLPPKGKRMLKHDFNVVWDNMGPLVDIQFDPNYCSSNLQLSNGNKRVKKVGSVGSNAMVIGTDMVEEYSVKLIANCHNYVLIGFAPRHSNINATSLNYSDTNGYYIATYDGNLYSTSKYDEKYAQEQVKDGSMITCILKDNIISFKVNGKEYGKAYDVPSNVSQQLYPVILLPNAVGCEFEIV
;
A
#
# COMPACT_ATOMS: atom_id res chain seq x y z
N MET A 1 -55.84 -82.36 -29.71
CA MET A 1 -54.38 -82.49 -29.94
C MET A 1 -53.74 -81.26 -30.62
N SER A 2 -54.50 -80.37 -31.29
CA SER A 2 -53.96 -79.19 -31.99
C SER A 2 -53.60 -77.99 -31.10
N SER A 3 -54.25 -77.80 -29.95
CA SER A 3 -54.04 -76.66 -29.04
C SER A 3 -52.70 -76.73 -28.29
N SER A 4 -52.28 -77.92 -27.83
CA SER A 4 -51.02 -78.13 -27.09
C SER A 4 -49.76 -77.91 -27.95
N SER A 5 -49.82 -78.24 -29.25
CA SER A 5 -48.69 -78.07 -30.18
C SER A 5 -48.43 -76.59 -30.52
N SER A 6 -49.49 -75.79 -30.65
CA SER A 6 -49.35 -74.34 -30.92
C SER A 6 -48.78 -73.58 -29.72
N ASN A 7 -49.14 -73.99 -28.49
CA ASN A 7 -48.64 -73.39 -27.27
C ASN A 7 -47.14 -73.68 -27.06
N LEU A 8 -46.72 -74.90 -27.35
CA LEU A 8 -45.30 -75.30 -27.29
C LEU A 8 -44.44 -74.53 -28.30
N GLN A 9 -44.93 -74.33 -29.53
CA GLN A 9 -44.24 -73.53 -30.55
C GLN A 9 -44.12 -72.06 -30.17
N ASN A 10 -45.17 -71.47 -29.55
CA ASN A 10 -45.12 -70.10 -29.06
C ASN A 10 -44.11 -69.94 -27.92
N GLN A 11 -44.06 -70.86 -26.96
CA GLN A 11 -43.08 -70.85 -25.87
C GLN A 11 -41.63 -71.00 -26.39
N LEU A 12 -41.41 -71.89 -27.36
CA LEU A 12 -40.11 -72.04 -28.04
C LEU A 12 -39.70 -70.76 -28.79
N SER A 13 -40.64 -70.08 -29.44
CA SER A 13 -40.37 -68.82 -30.14
C SER A 13 -40.01 -67.69 -29.17
N GLN A 14 -40.70 -67.59 -28.03
CA GLN A 14 -40.44 -66.60 -26.99
C GLN A 14 -39.09 -66.85 -26.32
N SER A 15 -38.77 -68.11 -26.01
CA SER A 15 -37.47 -68.49 -25.46
C SER A 15 -36.32 -68.16 -26.41
N LYS A 16 -36.48 -68.41 -27.72
CA LYS A 16 -35.49 -68.02 -28.73
C LYS A 16 -35.32 -66.50 -28.84
N LYS A 17 -36.42 -65.74 -28.82
CA LYS A 17 -36.37 -64.27 -28.81
C LYS A 17 -35.66 -63.73 -27.57
N PHE A 18 -35.95 -64.30 -26.39
CA PHE A 18 -35.31 -63.92 -25.14
C PHE A 18 -33.81 -64.23 -25.15
N LYS A 19 -33.40 -65.43 -25.61
CA LYS A 19 -32.00 -65.80 -25.77
C LYS A 19 -31.25 -64.88 -26.75
N ASN A 20 -31.87 -64.54 -27.88
CA ASN A 20 -31.26 -63.63 -28.86
C ASN A 20 -31.13 -62.20 -28.32
N ALA A 21 -32.13 -61.70 -27.58
CA ALA A 21 -32.04 -60.40 -26.93
C ALA A 21 -30.90 -60.36 -25.89
N HIS A 22 -30.76 -61.42 -25.10
CA HIS A 22 -29.69 -61.54 -24.11
C HIS A 22 -28.31 -61.64 -24.76
N LEU A 23 -28.19 -62.39 -25.87
CA LEU A 23 -26.96 -62.49 -26.64
C LEU A 23 -26.54 -61.13 -27.24
N ASN A 24 -27.51 -60.35 -27.73
CA ASN A 24 -27.25 -59.00 -28.23
C ASN A 24 -26.78 -58.06 -27.12
N SER A 25 -27.42 -58.08 -25.95
CA SER A 25 -26.98 -57.27 -24.79
C SER A 25 -25.59 -57.65 -24.32
N ILE A 26 -25.27 -58.95 -24.26
CA ILE A 26 -23.93 -59.44 -23.91
C ILE A 26 -22.89 -58.94 -24.94
N THR A 27 -23.21 -59.01 -26.23
CA THR A 27 -22.32 -58.53 -27.30
C THR A 27 -22.04 -57.03 -27.20
N GLN A 28 -23.07 -56.23 -26.91
CA GLN A 28 -22.92 -54.78 -26.67
C GLN A 28 -22.05 -54.47 -25.45
N LEU A 29 -22.19 -55.25 -24.37
CA LEU A 29 -21.36 -55.11 -23.18
C LEU A 29 -19.89 -55.43 -23.47
N TYR A 30 -19.61 -56.50 -24.24
CA TYR A 30 -18.24 -56.83 -24.65
C TYR A 30 -17.61 -55.73 -25.52
N GLN A 31 -18.33 -55.19 -26.50
CA GLN A 31 -17.85 -54.08 -27.33
C GLN A 31 -17.57 -52.82 -26.50
N SER A 32 -18.44 -52.52 -25.52
CA SER A 32 -18.24 -51.41 -24.59
C SER A 32 -16.99 -51.61 -23.73
N LEU A 33 -16.79 -52.83 -23.23
CA LEU A 33 -15.63 -53.19 -22.41
C LEU A 33 -14.33 -53.07 -23.21
N GLU A 34 -14.28 -53.59 -24.44
CA GLU A 34 -13.11 -53.44 -25.32
C GLU A 34 -12.75 -51.97 -25.56
N LYS A 35 -13.76 -51.13 -25.83
CA LYS A 35 -13.57 -49.68 -26.02
C LYS A 35 -13.02 -49.02 -24.74
N GLN A 36 -13.50 -49.40 -23.57
CA GLN A 36 -12.97 -48.89 -22.29
C GLN A 36 -11.53 -49.34 -22.05
N THR A 37 -11.19 -50.59 -22.38
CA THR A 37 -9.82 -51.11 -22.25
C THR A 37 -8.84 -50.37 -23.15
N GLN A 38 -9.22 -50.08 -24.40
CA GLN A 38 -8.39 -49.27 -25.30
C GLN A 38 -8.17 -47.86 -24.77
N LEU A 39 -9.23 -47.21 -24.26
CA LEU A 39 -9.13 -45.88 -23.67
C LEU A 39 -8.22 -45.85 -22.43
N LEU A 40 -8.28 -46.88 -21.59
CA LEU A 40 -7.39 -47.02 -20.43
C LEU A 40 -5.93 -47.13 -20.85
N LEU A 41 -5.63 -47.92 -21.88
CA LEU A 41 -4.28 -48.07 -22.40
C LEU A 41 -3.71 -46.77 -22.99
N GLU A 42 -4.55 -45.98 -23.67
CA GLU A 42 -4.15 -44.65 -24.15
C GLU A 42 -3.85 -43.69 -22.99
N LYS A 43 -4.72 -43.66 -21.97
CA LYS A 43 -4.50 -42.84 -20.78
C LYS A 43 -3.23 -43.22 -20.02
N GLU A 44 -2.91 -44.51 -19.93
CA GLU A 44 -1.68 -44.98 -19.29
C GLU A 44 -0.43 -44.49 -20.03
N LYS A 45 -0.45 -44.51 -21.37
CA LYS A 45 0.64 -43.95 -22.19
C LYS A 45 0.80 -42.44 -21.98
N GLU A 46 -0.32 -41.70 -21.95
CA GLU A 46 -0.27 -40.26 -21.67
C GLU A 46 0.26 -39.96 -20.27
N LEU A 47 -0.15 -40.74 -19.27
CA LEU A 47 0.30 -40.57 -17.89
C LEU A 47 1.81 -40.78 -17.77
N ASN A 48 2.34 -41.85 -18.37
CA ASN A 48 3.77 -42.14 -18.38
C ASN A 48 4.57 -41.02 -19.06
N LYS A 49 4.06 -40.45 -20.16
CA LYS A 49 4.68 -39.31 -20.82
C LYS A 49 4.71 -38.07 -19.91
N LYS A 50 3.59 -37.75 -19.25
CA LYS A 50 3.52 -36.63 -18.29
C LYS A 50 4.46 -36.83 -17.10
N GLU A 51 4.61 -38.06 -16.61
CA GLU A 51 5.53 -38.35 -15.51
C GLU A 51 7.00 -38.09 -15.89
N GLN A 52 7.39 -38.43 -17.13
CA GLN A 52 8.72 -38.11 -17.65
C GLN A 52 8.94 -36.61 -17.79
N GLU A 53 7.95 -35.87 -18.31
CA GLU A 53 8.00 -34.41 -18.43
C GLU A 53 8.13 -33.73 -17.05
N LEU A 54 7.41 -34.23 -16.04
CA LEU A 54 7.50 -33.74 -14.66
C LEU A 54 8.89 -33.96 -14.07
N LYS A 55 9.47 -35.16 -14.21
CA LYS A 55 10.85 -35.47 -13.74
C LYS A 55 11.88 -34.54 -14.38
N GLN A 56 11.74 -34.27 -15.68
CA GLN A 56 12.63 -33.35 -16.37
C GLN A 56 12.48 -31.92 -15.83
N ARG A 57 11.25 -31.48 -15.56
CA ARG A 57 10.96 -30.15 -15.01
C ARG A 57 11.53 -29.99 -13.60
N GLU A 58 11.38 -30.98 -12.73
CA GLU A 58 11.95 -30.98 -11.37
C GLU A 58 13.48 -30.87 -11.41
N THR A 59 14.12 -31.61 -12.31
CA THR A 59 15.57 -31.57 -12.49
C THR A 59 16.04 -30.18 -12.93
N ASN A 60 15.33 -29.56 -13.87
CA ASN A 60 15.66 -28.21 -14.35
C ASN A 60 15.44 -27.16 -13.25
N LEU A 61 14.37 -27.30 -12.45
CA LEU A 61 14.09 -26.41 -11.34
C LEU A 61 15.21 -26.46 -10.30
N SER A 62 15.64 -27.67 -9.93
CA SER A 62 16.73 -27.88 -8.95
C SER A 62 18.04 -27.24 -9.40
N LYS A 63 18.39 -27.34 -10.69
CA LYS A 63 19.56 -26.66 -11.27
C LYS A 63 19.42 -25.14 -11.19
N SER A 64 18.27 -24.59 -11.59
CA SER A 64 18.02 -23.15 -11.53
C SER A 64 18.08 -22.62 -10.08
N GLU A 65 17.57 -23.36 -9.11
CA GLU A 65 17.66 -22.98 -7.69
C GLU A 65 19.11 -22.94 -7.18
N GLN A 66 19.94 -23.91 -7.58
CA GLN A 66 21.36 -23.93 -7.22
C GLN A 66 22.10 -22.75 -7.85
N GLU A 67 21.85 -22.44 -9.12
CA GLU A 67 22.43 -21.27 -9.79
C GLU A 67 22.05 -19.96 -9.11
N MET A 68 20.77 -19.82 -8.72
CA MET A 68 20.29 -18.63 -8.02
C MET A 68 20.93 -18.49 -6.63
N LYS A 69 21.14 -19.59 -5.90
CA LYS A 69 21.86 -19.57 -4.61
C LYS A 69 23.29 -19.07 -4.76
N VAL A 70 24.01 -19.54 -5.78
CA VAL A 70 25.39 -19.09 -6.04
C VAL A 70 25.44 -17.60 -6.41
N LYS A 71 24.53 -17.15 -7.29
CA LYS A 71 24.44 -15.72 -7.65
C LYS A 71 24.11 -14.84 -6.45
N LYS A 72 23.21 -15.29 -5.57
CA LYS A 72 22.86 -14.56 -4.35
C LYS A 72 24.07 -14.36 -3.44
N ILE A 73 24.82 -15.42 -3.16
CA ILE A 73 26.03 -15.34 -2.31
C ILE A 73 27.06 -14.38 -2.91
N LYS A 74 27.27 -14.44 -4.22
CA LYS A 74 28.21 -13.53 -4.91
C LYS A 74 27.77 -12.07 -4.80
N PHE A 75 26.49 -11.79 -5.03
CA PHE A 75 25.93 -10.45 -4.93
C PHE A 75 25.99 -9.89 -3.50
N GLU A 76 25.72 -10.73 -2.49
CA GLU A 76 25.83 -10.33 -1.08
C GLU A 76 27.27 -9.95 -0.70
N ALA A 77 28.26 -10.70 -1.18
CA ALA A 77 29.67 -10.38 -0.96
C ALA A 77 30.11 -9.07 -1.65
N GLU A 78 29.68 -8.84 -2.90
CA GLU A 78 29.96 -7.60 -3.62
C GLU A 78 29.33 -6.38 -2.93
N LEU A 79 28.11 -6.54 -2.40
CA LEU A 79 27.41 -5.49 -1.65
C LEU A 79 28.12 -5.16 -0.33
N GLU A 80 28.61 -6.17 0.39
CA GLU A 80 29.32 -5.99 1.67
C GLU A 80 30.65 -5.25 1.47
N GLU A 81 31.40 -5.59 0.42
CA GLU A 81 32.64 -4.89 0.07
C GLU A 81 32.38 -3.44 -0.33
N SER A 82 31.34 -3.18 -1.14
CA SER A 82 30.95 -1.82 -1.51
C SER A 82 30.55 -0.98 -0.29
N LYS A 83 29.81 -1.55 0.67
CA LYS A 83 29.45 -0.85 1.91
C LYS A 83 30.67 -0.49 2.75
N LYS A 84 31.64 -1.40 2.85
CA LYS A 84 32.87 -1.18 3.62
C LYS A 84 33.70 -0.03 3.04
N GLN A 85 33.81 0.05 1.71
CA GLN A 85 34.48 1.16 1.03
C GLN A 85 33.76 2.49 1.27
N MET A 86 32.42 2.51 1.21
CA MET A 86 31.64 3.71 1.44
C MET A 86 31.76 4.23 2.88
N LEU A 87 31.78 3.33 3.87
CA LEU A 87 32.01 3.71 5.28
C LEU A 87 33.39 4.33 5.49
N ALA A 88 34.43 3.74 4.89
CA ALA A 88 35.79 4.28 5.00
C ALA A 88 35.92 5.70 4.39
N ASP A 89 35.28 5.95 3.24
CA ASP A 89 35.25 7.28 2.62
C ASP A 89 34.49 8.31 3.48
N LEU A 90 33.39 7.89 4.13
CA LEU A 90 32.64 8.76 5.04
C LEU A 90 33.47 9.14 6.28
N GLU A 91 34.13 8.18 6.92
CA GLU A 91 35.00 8.43 8.07
C GLU A 91 36.14 9.40 7.73
N GLU A 92 36.73 9.26 6.52
CA GLU A 92 37.77 10.18 6.07
C GLU A 92 37.22 11.60 5.83
N ARG A 93 36.03 11.73 5.23
CA ARG A 93 35.38 13.02 5.00
C ARG A 93 35.01 13.72 6.30
N GLU A 94 34.46 13.00 7.27
CA GLU A 94 34.13 13.55 8.58
C GLU A 94 35.37 14.11 9.28
N LYS A 95 36.50 13.38 9.22
CA LYS A 95 37.76 13.87 9.76
C LYS A 95 38.22 15.16 9.07
N ARG A 96 38.15 15.24 7.74
CA ARG A 96 38.50 16.46 6.99
C ARG A 96 37.60 17.64 7.36
N ILE A 97 36.29 17.41 7.54
CA ILE A 97 35.33 18.44 7.97
C ILE A 97 35.73 18.95 9.36
N SER A 98 35.98 18.04 10.30
CA SER A 98 36.38 18.42 11.67
C SER A 98 37.67 19.26 11.70
N GLU A 99 38.67 18.92 10.89
CA GLU A 99 39.90 19.70 10.76
C GLU A 99 39.66 21.10 10.16
N ILE A 100 38.74 21.23 9.20
CA ILE A 100 38.35 22.51 8.61
C ILE A 100 37.59 23.37 9.63
N GLU A 101 36.66 22.77 10.37
CA GLU A 101 35.90 23.44 11.43
C GLU A 101 36.82 23.99 12.52
N GLU A 102 37.82 23.21 12.96
CA GLU A 102 38.79 23.66 13.97
C GLU A 102 39.61 24.86 13.46
N LYS A 103 40.05 24.81 12.19
CA LYS A 103 40.76 25.94 11.55
C LYS A 103 39.87 27.17 11.40
N LEU A 104 38.59 26.99 11.08
CA LEU A 104 37.62 28.07 10.91
C LEU A 104 37.20 28.71 12.25
N SER A 105 37.19 27.94 13.34
CA SER A 105 36.86 28.41 14.69
C SER A 105 37.84 29.46 15.25
N LYS A 106 39.07 29.52 14.72
CA LYS A 106 40.12 30.50 15.11
C LYS A 106 39.92 31.87 14.45
N SER A 107 38.96 32.01 13.54
CA SER A 107 38.51 33.29 12.97
C SER A 107 37.35 33.85 13.80
N THR A 108 37.49 35.09 14.27
CA THR A 108 36.60 35.79 15.22
C THR A 108 35.12 35.57 14.93
N THR A 109 34.41 34.83 15.81
CA THR A 109 33.03 34.42 15.53
C THR A 109 32.01 35.55 15.65
N VAL A 110 30.90 35.48 14.91
CA VAL A 110 29.74 36.38 15.11
C VAL A 110 29.18 36.24 16.53
N THR A 111 29.23 35.03 17.09
CA THR A 111 28.94 34.74 18.51
C THR A 111 29.94 35.37 19.49
N SER A 112 31.12 35.82 19.04
CA SER A 112 32.06 36.62 19.86
C SER A 112 31.80 38.13 19.75
N ARG A 113 31.24 38.61 18.62
CA ARG A 113 30.75 40.00 18.46
C ARG A 113 29.47 40.24 19.25
N LEU A 114 28.61 39.23 19.31
CA LEU A 114 27.37 39.21 20.09
C LEU A 114 27.68 38.71 21.51
N LYS A 115 27.60 39.60 22.49
CA LYS A 115 28.26 39.54 23.82
C LYS A 115 27.87 38.36 24.73
N SER A 116 26.88 37.52 24.41
CA SER A 116 26.57 36.28 25.16
C SER A 116 25.54 35.39 24.44
N LYS A 117 25.51 34.09 24.76
CA LYS A 117 24.43 33.17 24.32
C LYS A 117 23.02 33.61 24.76
N ASN A 118 22.92 34.44 25.81
CA ASN A 118 21.65 34.99 26.31
C ASN A 118 21.30 36.35 25.68
N GLN A 119 22.07 36.82 24.70
CA GLN A 119 21.76 38.07 24.02
C GLN A 119 20.44 37.93 23.25
N VAL A 120 19.55 38.90 23.49
CA VAL A 120 18.33 39.07 22.71
C VAL A 120 18.69 39.66 21.34
N VAL A 121 18.19 39.04 20.28
CA VAL A 121 18.29 39.48 18.89
C VAL A 121 16.89 39.70 18.33
N LYS A 122 16.78 40.63 17.40
CA LYS A 122 15.56 40.85 16.60
C LYS A 122 15.75 40.21 15.24
N LEU A 123 14.72 39.53 14.76
CA LEU A 123 14.63 38.98 13.42
C LEU A 123 13.49 39.69 12.71
N ASN A 124 13.74 40.23 11.52
CA ASN A 124 12.72 40.76 10.64
C ASN A 124 12.41 39.71 9.58
N VAL A 125 11.34 38.94 9.76
CA VAL A 125 10.94 37.86 8.84
C VAL A 125 9.82 38.40 7.96
N GLY A 126 10.11 38.69 6.70
CA GLY A 126 9.12 39.18 5.73
C GLY A 126 8.37 40.43 6.18
N GLY A 127 9.02 41.31 6.96
CA GLY A 127 8.43 42.54 7.51
C GLY A 127 7.87 42.42 8.93
N THR A 128 7.85 41.23 9.54
CA THR A 128 7.39 41.03 10.92
C THR A 128 8.58 40.85 11.88
N ILE A 129 8.60 41.66 12.95
CA ILE A 129 9.67 41.60 13.95
C ILE A 129 9.39 40.54 15.00
N PHE A 130 10.33 39.60 15.15
CA PHE A 130 10.39 38.62 16.23
C PHE A 130 11.60 38.90 17.11
N ALA A 131 11.42 38.81 18.43
CA ALA A 131 12.53 38.90 19.39
C ALA A 131 12.77 37.55 20.07
N THR A 132 14.02 37.14 20.18
CA THR A 132 14.41 35.87 20.82
C THR A 132 15.86 35.93 21.28
N THR A 133 16.35 34.90 21.98
CA THR A 133 17.76 34.79 22.33
C THR A 133 18.54 34.01 21.27
N LEU A 134 19.83 34.30 21.12
CA LEU A 134 20.74 33.47 20.32
C LEU A 134 20.73 32.02 20.78
N SER A 135 20.62 31.77 22.08
CA SER A 135 20.54 30.41 22.63
C SER A 135 19.36 29.62 22.09
N SER A 136 18.18 30.23 21.89
CA SER A 136 17.04 29.53 21.28
C SER A 136 17.28 29.25 19.80
N LEU A 137 17.81 30.21 19.04
CA LEU A 137 18.08 30.02 17.61
C LEU A 137 19.16 28.97 17.34
N LEU A 138 20.13 28.85 18.25
CA LEU A 138 21.26 27.91 18.15
C LEU A 138 21.04 26.64 19.00
N ASN A 139 19.81 26.40 19.45
CA ASN A 139 19.48 25.25 20.30
C ASN A 139 19.60 23.92 19.54
N GLU A 140 19.30 23.94 18.24
CA GLU A 140 19.42 22.80 17.34
C GLU A 140 20.57 23.04 16.36
N LYS A 141 21.39 22.00 16.15
CA LYS A 141 22.49 22.01 15.19
C LYS A 141 21.96 21.85 13.75
N ASP A 142 22.78 22.24 12.78
CA ASP A 142 22.53 22.00 11.35
C ASP A 142 21.21 22.62 10.83
N THR A 143 20.80 23.72 11.46
CA THR A 143 19.65 24.52 11.03
C THR A 143 20.10 25.74 10.22
N PHE A 144 19.16 26.34 9.49
CA PHE A 144 19.36 27.65 8.85
C PHE A 144 19.96 28.66 9.82
N PHE A 145 19.50 28.72 11.07
CA PHE A 145 19.99 29.72 12.04
C PHE A 145 21.43 29.47 12.47
N THR A 146 21.83 28.20 12.64
CA THR A 146 23.23 27.88 12.95
C THR A 146 24.17 28.26 11.81
N GLY A 147 23.74 28.07 10.56
CA GLY A 147 24.46 28.56 9.37
C GLY A 147 24.43 30.09 9.26
N TYR A 148 23.27 30.71 9.43
CA TYR A 148 23.06 32.15 9.28
C TYR A 148 23.88 32.94 10.30
N PHE A 149 23.89 32.53 11.57
CA PHE A 149 24.72 33.14 12.62
C PHE A 149 26.14 32.55 12.70
N SER A 150 26.55 31.74 11.73
CA SER A 150 27.94 31.27 11.61
C SER A 150 28.87 32.36 11.09
N ASN A 151 30.16 32.09 11.16
CA ASN A 151 31.21 32.98 10.65
C ASN A 151 31.21 33.13 9.14
N HIS A 152 30.61 32.17 8.44
CA HIS A 152 30.64 32.15 6.98
C HIS A 152 29.69 33.19 6.39
N PHE A 153 28.48 33.28 6.93
CA PHE A 153 27.47 34.25 6.48
C PHE A 153 27.61 35.60 7.19
N ALA A 154 27.91 35.59 8.49
CA ALA A 154 28.16 36.76 9.32
C ALA A 154 27.26 37.98 9.03
N PRO A 155 25.92 37.82 9.13
CA PRO A 155 24.97 38.87 8.80
C PRO A 155 25.16 40.05 9.76
N THR A 156 24.86 41.24 9.26
CA THR A 156 24.78 42.47 10.06
C THR A 156 23.31 42.83 10.26
N PRO A 157 22.92 43.30 11.45
CA PRO A 157 21.57 43.83 11.64
C PRO A 157 21.40 45.11 10.82
N GLU A 158 20.17 45.38 10.39
CA GLU A 158 19.81 46.61 9.70
C GLU A 158 19.98 47.84 10.62
N GLU A 159 20.32 48.98 10.05
CA GLU A 159 20.66 50.18 10.82
C GLU A 159 19.45 50.83 11.51
N ASP A 160 18.25 50.62 10.97
CA ASP A 160 17.02 51.30 11.39
C ASP A 160 16.35 50.64 12.60
N ASP A 161 16.17 49.31 12.57
CA ASP A 161 15.46 48.55 13.60
C ASP A 161 16.37 47.65 14.46
N ASN A 162 17.65 47.53 14.06
CA ASN A 162 18.65 46.63 14.62
C ASN A 162 18.18 45.16 14.60
N ALA A 163 17.50 44.75 13.52
CA ALA A 163 17.04 43.39 13.28
C ALA A 163 17.79 42.73 12.13
N PHE A 164 17.90 41.41 12.19
CA PHE A 164 18.43 40.61 11.10
C PHE A 164 17.29 40.25 10.15
N PHE A 165 17.36 40.72 8.91
CA PHE A 165 16.33 40.44 7.91
C PHE A 165 16.41 39.00 7.40
N ILE A 166 15.24 38.40 7.18
CA ILE A 166 15.04 37.07 6.58
C ILE A 166 13.90 37.22 5.57
N ASP A 167 14.21 37.02 4.30
CA ASP A 167 13.27 37.17 3.19
C ASP A 167 12.35 35.93 3.06
N ARG A 168 11.47 35.74 4.06
CA ARG A 168 10.53 34.62 4.18
C ARG A 168 9.21 35.08 4.78
N PRO A 169 8.09 34.37 4.52
CA PRO A 169 6.82 34.70 5.13
C PRO A 169 6.82 34.48 6.65
N SER A 170 6.23 35.41 7.41
CA SER A 170 6.18 35.34 8.87
C SER A 170 5.07 34.48 9.46
N SER A 171 4.05 34.13 8.65
CA SER A 171 2.78 33.56 9.10
C SER A 171 2.92 32.34 10.01
N GLN A 172 3.89 31.47 9.74
CA GLN A 172 4.12 30.23 10.49
C GLN A 172 5.40 30.26 11.34
N PHE A 173 6.21 31.32 11.22
CA PHE A 173 7.52 31.43 11.86
C PHE A 173 7.42 31.37 13.40
N GLY A 174 6.35 31.91 13.97
CA GLY A 174 6.12 31.86 15.42
C GLY A 174 6.10 30.44 15.99
N LEU A 175 5.57 29.46 15.25
CA LEU A 175 5.57 28.05 15.68
C LEU A 175 6.96 27.44 15.65
N ILE A 176 7.74 27.75 14.61
CA ILE A 176 9.14 27.32 14.50
C ILE A 176 9.96 27.90 15.65
N LEU A 177 9.75 29.18 15.95
CA LEU A 177 10.44 29.86 17.03
C LEU A 177 10.03 29.32 18.42
N ASP A 178 8.75 28.99 18.62
CA ASP A 178 8.27 28.33 19.84
C ASP A 178 8.96 26.98 20.06
N HIS A 179 9.11 26.19 19.00
CA HIS A 179 9.85 24.92 19.05
C HIS A 179 11.32 25.12 19.41
N LEU A 180 11.99 26.08 18.78
CA LEU A 180 13.40 26.43 19.08
C LEU A 180 13.59 26.95 20.52
N ARG A 181 12.55 27.52 21.13
CA ARG A 181 12.53 27.88 22.56
C ARG A 181 12.31 26.69 23.49
N GLY A 182 12.05 25.50 22.95
CA GLY A 182 11.79 24.27 23.70
C GLY A 182 10.31 24.05 24.07
N LEU A 183 9.38 24.78 23.45
CA LEU A 183 7.94 24.57 23.68
C LEU A 183 7.42 23.39 22.86
N ASN A 184 6.53 22.58 23.44
CA ASN A 184 5.83 21.54 22.69
C ASN A 184 4.77 22.18 21.78
N ILE A 185 4.92 21.98 20.47
CA ILE A 185 4.02 22.51 19.44
C ILE A 185 3.12 21.44 18.78
N GLU A 186 3.20 20.16 19.16
CA GLU A 186 2.47 19.06 18.53
C GLU A 186 0.97 19.33 18.41
N LYS A 187 0.34 19.73 19.53
CA LYS A 187 -1.10 20.06 19.55
C LYS A 187 -1.43 21.27 18.67
N LYS A 188 -0.54 22.27 18.62
CA LYS A 188 -0.76 23.47 17.79
C LYS A 188 -0.70 23.10 16.30
N ILE A 189 0.28 22.28 15.90
CA ILE A 189 0.43 21.81 14.52
C ILE A 189 -0.75 20.91 14.12
N ALA A 190 -1.18 20.01 15.01
CA ALA A 190 -2.29 19.08 14.73
C ALA A 190 -3.63 19.80 14.48
N LEU A 191 -3.80 21.03 14.99
CA LEU A 191 -4.99 21.86 14.80
C LEU A 191 -4.90 22.79 13.58
N LEU A 192 -3.79 22.80 12.85
CA LEU A 192 -3.66 23.62 11.64
C LEU A 192 -4.61 23.11 10.55
N SER A 193 -5.22 24.05 9.83
CA SER A 193 -5.87 23.71 8.57
C SER A 193 -4.83 23.21 7.58
N GLU A 194 -5.26 22.42 6.60
CA GLU A 194 -4.37 21.87 5.56
C GLU A 194 -3.48 22.92 4.90
N LYS A 195 -4.05 24.07 4.52
CA LYS A 195 -3.29 25.17 3.93
C LYS A 195 -2.19 25.68 4.87
N LYS A 196 -2.52 25.91 6.14
CA LYS A 196 -1.55 26.39 7.13
C LYS A 196 -0.49 25.34 7.46
N LEU A 197 -0.86 24.06 7.44
CA LEU A 197 0.07 22.96 7.62
C LEU A 197 1.07 22.88 6.47
N MET A 198 0.62 23.03 5.22
CA MET A 198 1.50 23.09 4.05
C MET A 198 2.49 24.26 4.15
N GLU A 199 1.99 25.47 4.40
CA GLU A 199 2.83 26.66 4.64
C GLU A 199 3.84 26.44 5.78
N PHE A 200 3.43 25.75 6.85
CA PHE A 200 4.32 25.44 7.96
C PHE A 200 5.41 24.43 7.56
N VAL A 201 5.06 23.36 6.84
CA VAL A 201 6.02 22.36 6.36
C VAL A 201 7.05 22.99 5.42
N GLU A 202 6.63 23.87 4.51
CA GLU A 202 7.53 24.65 3.63
C GLU A 202 8.57 25.41 4.44
N GLU A 203 8.15 26.14 5.48
CA GLU A 203 9.07 26.88 6.33
C GLU A 203 9.96 25.96 7.17
N VAL A 204 9.45 24.86 7.71
CA VAL A 204 10.27 23.90 8.47
C VAL A 204 11.38 23.31 7.60
N VAL A 205 11.09 23.00 6.33
CA VAL A 205 12.09 22.55 5.35
C VAL A 205 13.09 23.67 5.04
N TYR A 206 12.62 24.89 4.78
CA TYR A 206 13.50 26.04 4.50
C TYR A 206 14.47 26.32 5.65
N TYR A 207 13.95 26.41 6.89
CA TYR A 207 14.77 26.68 8.07
C TYR A 207 15.58 25.46 8.54
N GLN A 208 15.36 24.29 7.92
CA GLN A 208 16.04 23.04 8.25
C GLN A 208 15.87 22.66 9.73
N VAL A 209 14.71 22.95 10.33
CA VAL A 209 14.41 22.61 11.74
C VAL A 209 13.86 21.19 11.80
N THR A 210 14.80 20.30 11.59
CA THR A 210 14.64 18.92 11.18
C THR A 210 13.94 18.10 12.29
N SER A 211 14.20 18.42 13.56
CA SER A 211 13.55 17.77 14.72
C SER A 211 12.01 17.87 14.72
N ILE A 212 11.42 18.88 14.06
CA ILE A 212 9.96 19.05 13.94
C ILE A 212 9.32 17.93 13.10
N TYR A 213 10.05 17.25 12.21
CA TYR A 213 9.47 16.24 11.32
C TYR A 213 8.79 15.11 12.08
N SER A 214 9.34 14.75 13.24
CA SER A 214 8.77 13.75 14.15
C SER A 214 7.42 14.17 14.73
N LEU A 215 7.24 15.46 14.97
CA LEU A 215 6.07 16.11 15.60
C LEU A 215 4.94 16.36 14.60
N LEU A 216 5.21 16.28 13.30
CA LEU A 216 4.21 16.53 12.27
C LEU A 216 3.09 15.48 12.32
N PRO A 217 1.82 15.87 12.11
CA PRO A 217 0.74 14.92 11.91
C PRO A 217 0.98 14.10 10.62
N PRO A 218 0.30 12.95 10.45
CA PRO A 218 0.49 12.07 9.28
C PRO A 218 0.45 12.82 7.94
N LYS A 219 -0.46 13.78 7.80
CA LYS A 219 -0.57 14.62 6.60
C LYS A 219 0.68 15.48 6.33
N GLY A 220 1.28 16.08 7.37
CA GLY A 220 2.51 16.86 7.23
C GLY A 220 3.72 15.98 6.90
N LYS A 221 3.78 14.77 7.47
CA LYS A 221 4.78 13.75 7.12
C LYS A 221 4.68 13.32 5.64
N ARG A 222 3.46 13.22 5.10
CA ARG A 222 3.25 12.97 3.67
C ARG A 222 3.77 14.11 2.80
N MET A 223 3.48 15.37 3.16
CA MET A 223 3.97 16.56 2.45
C MET A 223 5.50 16.58 2.38
N LEU A 224 6.20 16.31 3.48
CA LEU A 224 7.67 16.20 3.48
C LEU A 224 8.20 15.20 2.44
N LYS A 225 7.57 14.03 2.34
CA LYS A 225 7.99 12.98 1.41
C LYS A 225 7.66 13.35 -0.04
N HIS A 226 6.43 13.76 -0.33
CA HIS A 226 5.97 13.95 -1.71
C HIS A 226 6.41 15.28 -2.30
N ASP A 227 6.30 16.36 -1.53
CA ASP A 227 6.49 17.71 -2.05
C ASP A 227 7.96 18.16 -1.96
N PHE A 228 8.71 17.62 -0.99
CA PHE A 228 10.11 18.00 -0.73
C PHE A 228 11.13 16.87 -0.89
N ASN A 229 10.68 15.64 -1.22
CA ASN A 229 11.51 14.45 -1.34
C ASN A 229 12.40 14.20 -0.10
N VAL A 230 11.90 14.57 1.09
CA VAL A 230 12.61 14.37 2.36
C VAL A 230 12.26 12.99 2.91
N VAL A 231 13.28 12.14 3.02
CA VAL A 231 13.20 10.82 3.66
C VAL A 231 14.14 10.84 4.86
N TRP A 232 13.62 10.62 6.06
CA TRP A 232 14.43 10.49 7.28
C TRP A 232 14.28 9.08 7.83
N ASP A 233 15.40 8.45 8.18
CA ASP A 233 15.60 7.14 8.79
C ASP A 233 14.60 6.68 9.88
N ASN A 234 13.81 7.58 10.49
CA ASN A 234 12.78 7.26 11.49
C ASN A 234 11.33 7.30 10.95
N MET A 235 11.14 7.45 9.64
CA MET A 235 9.92 6.99 8.99
C MET A 235 9.94 5.46 9.00
N GLY A 236 9.55 4.87 10.13
CA GLY A 236 9.01 3.50 10.13
C GLY A 236 7.96 3.36 9.01
N PRO A 237 7.66 2.13 8.57
CA PRO A 237 6.88 1.87 7.36
C PRO A 237 5.69 2.82 7.25
N LEU A 238 5.73 3.61 6.19
CA LEU A 238 4.85 4.74 5.94
C LEU A 238 3.40 4.28 5.96
N VAL A 239 2.70 4.69 7.03
CA VAL A 239 1.30 4.37 7.34
C VAL A 239 1.12 2.88 7.67
N ASP A 240 0.95 2.58 8.96
CA ASP A 240 0.38 1.31 9.37
C ASP A 240 -1.11 1.32 8.98
N ILE A 241 -1.40 0.99 7.71
CA ILE A 241 -2.76 1.06 7.18
C ILE A 241 -3.61 0.02 7.92
N GLN A 242 -4.66 0.50 8.56
CA GLN A 242 -5.63 -0.28 9.32
C GLN A 242 -7.04 0.10 8.88
N PHE A 243 -7.99 -0.78 9.13
CA PHE A 243 -9.40 -0.49 9.05
C PHE A 243 -9.87 0.29 10.28
N ASP A 244 -10.74 1.28 10.07
CA ASP A 244 -11.30 2.09 11.15
C ASP A 244 -12.47 1.34 11.80
N PRO A 245 -12.38 0.98 13.11
CA PRO A 245 -13.47 0.30 13.81
C PRO A 245 -14.79 1.08 13.80
N ASN A 246 -14.75 2.42 13.69
CA ASN A 246 -15.96 3.25 13.62
C ASN A 246 -16.62 3.21 12.23
N TYR A 247 -15.88 2.80 11.20
CA TYR A 247 -16.35 2.66 9.83
C TYR A 247 -16.26 1.21 9.34
N CYS A 248 -16.55 0.28 10.26
CA CYS A 248 -16.63 -1.16 10.00
C CYS A 248 -18.05 -1.65 10.30
N SER A 249 -18.73 -2.25 9.31
CA SER A 249 -20.07 -2.78 9.52
C SER A 249 -20.11 -3.81 10.65
N SER A 250 -21.22 -3.86 11.40
CA SER A 250 -21.40 -4.72 12.58
C SER A 250 -21.36 -6.23 12.28
N ASN A 251 -21.54 -6.60 11.02
CA ASN A 251 -21.46 -7.97 10.51
C ASN A 251 -20.05 -8.36 10.00
N LEU A 252 -19.04 -7.54 10.27
CA LEU A 252 -17.62 -7.78 10.04
C LEU A 252 -16.88 -7.92 11.37
N GLN A 253 -15.88 -8.79 11.39
CA GLN A 253 -14.99 -8.98 12.54
C GLN A 253 -13.59 -8.50 12.17
N LEU A 254 -13.08 -7.51 12.91
CA LEU A 254 -11.70 -7.04 12.82
C LEU A 254 -10.77 -7.91 13.67
N SER A 255 -9.55 -8.11 13.19
CA SER A 255 -8.46 -8.81 13.89
C SER A 255 -7.11 -8.33 13.39
N ASN A 256 -6.02 -8.86 13.96
CA ASN A 256 -4.64 -8.53 13.60
C ASN A 256 -4.35 -7.02 13.60
N GLY A 257 -4.65 -6.34 14.72
CA GLY A 257 -4.47 -4.89 14.83
C GLY A 257 -5.33 -4.11 13.82
N ASN A 258 -6.58 -4.53 13.62
CA ASN A 258 -7.51 -3.95 12.64
C ASN A 258 -7.07 -4.03 11.18
N LYS A 259 -6.11 -4.90 10.83
CA LYS A 259 -5.71 -5.10 9.43
C LYS A 259 -6.44 -6.22 8.72
N ARG A 260 -6.99 -7.17 9.48
CA ARG A 260 -7.65 -8.36 8.96
C ARG A 260 -9.14 -8.30 9.25
N VAL A 261 -9.95 -8.67 8.27
CA VAL A 261 -11.41 -8.62 8.33
C VAL A 261 -11.99 -9.94 7.91
N LYS A 262 -13.01 -10.39 8.64
CA LYS A 262 -13.83 -11.55 8.28
C LYS A 262 -15.31 -11.19 8.27
N LYS A 263 -16.02 -11.55 7.21
CA LYS A 263 -17.49 -11.41 7.17
C LYS A 263 -18.14 -12.53 7.99
N VAL A 264 -18.77 -12.17 9.11
CA VAL A 264 -19.37 -13.12 10.08
C VAL A 264 -20.90 -13.17 10.06
N GLY A 265 -21.59 -12.17 9.51
CA GLY A 265 -23.07 -12.15 9.46
C GLY A 265 -23.70 -13.00 8.35
N SER A 266 -25.03 -13.19 8.44
CA SER A 266 -25.87 -14.03 7.57
C SER A 266 -25.84 -13.66 6.08
N VAL A 267 -26.14 -14.64 5.23
CA VAL A 267 -26.36 -14.48 3.77
C VAL A 267 -27.45 -13.42 3.52
N GLY A 268 -27.25 -12.51 2.56
CA GLY A 268 -28.21 -11.44 2.26
C GLY A 268 -27.88 -10.07 2.87
N SER A 269 -26.82 -9.95 3.68
CA SER A 269 -26.42 -8.67 4.29
C SER A 269 -25.12 -8.13 3.68
N ASN A 270 -25.22 -7.01 2.98
CA ASN A 270 -24.05 -6.28 2.51
C ASN A 270 -23.28 -5.72 3.71
N ALA A 271 -21.98 -5.52 3.53
CA ALA A 271 -21.09 -4.97 4.54
C ALA A 271 -20.00 -4.14 3.90
N MET A 272 -19.44 -3.20 4.66
CA MET A 272 -18.36 -2.35 4.21
C MET A 272 -17.39 -2.09 5.35
N VAL A 273 -16.12 -1.94 4.99
CA VAL A 273 -15.10 -1.45 5.90
C VAL A 273 -14.26 -0.37 5.21
N ILE A 274 -13.93 0.69 5.93
CA ILE A 274 -13.14 1.83 5.43
C ILE A 274 -11.83 1.94 6.25
N GLY A 275 -10.75 2.34 5.59
CA GLY A 275 -9.45 2.60 6.21
C GLY A 275 -9.46 3.82 7.14
N THR A 276 -8.53 3.82 8.11
CA THR A 276 -8.34 4.94 9.04
C THR A 276 -7.88 6.21 8.30
N ASP A 277 -6.93 6.06 7.38
CA ASP A 277 -6.27 7.18 6.71
C ASP A 277 -6.55 7.19 5.21
N MET A 278 -6.53 8.39 4.62
CA MET A 278 -6.44 8.56 3.16
C MET A 278 -5.01 8.22 2.71
N VAL A 279 -4.88 7.39 1.68
CA VAL A 279 -3.59 6.90 1.17
C VAL A 279 -3.60 6.89 -0.36
N GLU A 280 -2.44 7.09 -0.96
CA GLU A 280 -2.27 6.99 -2.41
C GLU A 280 -2.20 5.53 -2.88
N GLU A 281 -1.75 4.61 -2.02
CA GLU A 281 -1.60 3.20 -2.36
C GLU A 281 -1.89 2.32 -1.15
N TYR A 282 -2.62 1.23 -1.36
CA TYR A 282 -2.75 0.16 -0.38
C TYR A 282 -2.96 -1.18 -1.08
N SER A 283 -2.54 -2.26 -0.42
CA SER A 283 -2.70 -3.62 -0.93
C SER A 283 -3.61 -4.44 -0.03
N VAL A 284 -4.45 -5.27 -0.65
CA VAL A 284 -5.33 -6.22 0.04
C VAL A 284 -4.98 -7.61 -0.43
N LYS A 285 -4.67 -8.49 0.53
CA LYS A 285 -4.51 -9.91 0.30
C LYS A 285 -5.82 -10.63 0.61
N LEU A 286 -6.34 -11.35 -0.38
CA LEU A 286 -7.49 -12.23 -0.19
C LEU A 286 -7.01 -13.51 0.51
N ILE A 287 -7.65 -13.90 1.60
CA ILE A 287 -7.21 -15.06 2.40
C ILE A 287 -8.11 -16.26 2.12
N ALA A 288 -9.43 -16.10 2.21
CA ALA A 288 -10.37 -17.19 2.05
C ALA A 288 -11.78 -16.70 1.67
N ASN A 289 -12.48 -17.46 0.82
CA ASN A 289 -13.89 -17.25 0.44
C ASN A 289 -14.22 -15.88 -0.16
N CYS A 290 -13.26 -15.22 -0.80
CA CYS A 290 -13.47 -13.87 -1.38
C CYS A 290 -13.73 -13.89 -2.89
N HIS A 291 -14.12 -15.05 -3.41
CA HIS A 291 -14.41 -15.30 -4.83
C HIS A 291 -15.75 -14.73 -5.32
N ASN A 292 -16.60 -14.24 -4.40
CA ASN A 292 -17.93 -13.68 -4.71
C ASN A 292 -17.93 -12.17 -4.53
N TYR A 293 -18.37 -11.40 -5.55
CA TYR A 293 -18.74 -9.97 -5.56
C TYR A 293 -18.02 -9.00 -4.59
N VAL A 294 -16.80 -9.26 -4.12
CA VAL A 294 -16.06 -8.31 -3.28
C VAL A 294 -15.60 -7.16 -4.17
N LEU A 295 -15.89 -5.94 -3.74
CA LEU A 295 -15.48 -4.72 -4.43
C LEU A 295 -14.41 -4.02 -3.60
N ILE A 296 -13.25 -3.76 -4.20
CA ILE A 296 -12.09 -3.16 -3.52
C ILE A 296 -11.72 -1.87 -4.22
N GLY A 297 -11.49 -0.79 -3.47
CA GLY A 297 -10.99 0.45 -4.03
C GLY A 297 -11.14 1.65 -3.11
N PHE A 298 -11.63 2.76 -3.64
CA PHE A 298 -11.66 4.03 -2.92
C PHE A 298 -13.07 4.60 -2.82
N ALA A 299 -13.45 5.12 -1.64
CA ALA A 299 -14.72 5.82 -1.43
C ALA A 299 -14.59 6.91 -0.36
N PRO A 300 -15.45 7.95 -0.38
CA PRO A 300 -15.60 8.87 0.74
C PRO A 300 -16.09 8.14 2.00
N ARG A 301 -15.84 8.73 3.16
CA ARG A 301 -16.47 8.26 4.40
C ARG A 301 -17.99 8.44 4.32
N HIS A 302 -18.70 7.38 4.65
CA HIS A 302 -20.17 7.34 4.63
C HIS A 302 -20.70 7.15 6.05
N SER A 303 -21.79 7.84 6.40
CA SER A 303 -22.40 7.75 7.73
C SER A 303 -23.21 6.46 7.95
N ASN A 304 -23.76 5.90 6.87
CA ASN A 304 -24.59 4.69 6.93
C ASN A 304 -23.84 3.45 6.46
N ILE A 305 -22.88 2.98 7.26
CA ILE A 305 -22.06 1.79 6.97
C ILE A 305 -22.78 0.45 7.22
N ASN A 306 -23.95 0.46 7.88
CA ASN A 306 -24.66 -0.76 8.28
C ASN A 306 -25.92 -1.04 7.44
N ALA A 307 -26.15 -0.28 6.36
CA ALA A 307 -27.29 -0.53 5.49
C ALA A 307 -27.15 -1.89 4.77
N THR A 308 -28.17 -2.73 4.91
CA THR A 308 -28.16 -4.11 4.40
C THR A 308 -28.20 -4.19 2.88
N SER A 309 -28.60 -3.12 2.20
CA SER A 309 -28.70 -2.99 0.74
C SER A 309 -27.58 -2.16 0.11
N LEU A 310 -26.50 -1.85 0.83
CA LEU A 310 -25.41 -0.99 0.34
C LEU A 310 -24.79 -1.54 -0.94
N ASN A 311 -24.79 -0.75 -2.01
CA ASN A 311 -24.10 -1.07 -3.26
C ASN A 311 -23.09 0.03 -3.62
N TYR A 312 -22.30 -0.21 -4.67
CA TYR A 312 -21.28 0.73 -5.16
C TYR A 312 -21.85 2.12 -5.50
N SER A 313 -23.15 2.21 -5.84
CA SER A 313 -23.83 3.47 -6.12
C SER A 313 -24.11 4.29 -4.86
N ASP A 314 -24.32 3.63 -3.71
CA ASP A 314 -24.66 4.29 -2.45
C ASP A 314 -23.42 4.87 -1.76
N THR A 315 -22.25 4.31 -2.06
CA THR A 315 -20.98 4.69 -1.45
C THR A 315 -20.23 5.78 -2.21
N ASN A 316 -20.69 6.15 -3.42
CA ASN A 316 -19.94 7.00 -4.36
C ASN A 316 -18.48 6.54 -4.55
N GLY A 317 -18.26 5.22 -4.52
CA GLY A 317 -16.93 4.63 -4.59
C GLY A 317 -16.50 4.22 -6.00
N TYR A 318 -15.22 3.90 -6.10
CA TYR A 318 -14.52 3.47 -7.32
C TYR A 318 -13.85 2.13 -7.04
N TYR A 319 -14.30 1.07 -7.71
CA TYR A 319 -14.00 -0.31 -7.30
C TYR A 319 -13.56 -1.21 -8.44
N ILE A 320 -12.66 -2.14 -8.14
CA ILE A 320 -12.47 -3.37 -8.92
C ILE A 320 -13.21 -4.53 -8.23
N ALA A 321 -13.89 -5.36 -9.01
CA ALA A 321 -14.56 -6.56 -8.53
C ALA A 321 -13.64 -7.78 -8.55
N THR A 322 -13.67 -8.61 -7.51
CA THR A 322 -12.81 -9.81 -7.44
C THR A 322 -13.27 -10.95 -8.35
N TYR A 323 -14.57 -11.05 -8.64
CA TYR A 323 -15.11 -12.23 -9.33
C TYR A 323 -14.77 -12.27 -10.84
N ASP A 324 -14.65 -11.11 -11.49
CA ASP A 324 -14.34 -10.99 -12.93
C ASP A 324 -13.26 -9.94 -13.27
N GLY A 325 -12.84 -9.12 -12.30
CA GLY A 325 -11.88 -8.04 -12.53
C GLY A 325 -12.45 -6.81 -13.23
N ASN A 326 -13.79 -6.64 -13.25
CA ASN A 326 -14.46 -5.50 -13.85
C ASN A 326 -14.59 -4.31 -12.89
N LEU A 327 -14.85 -3.13 -13.45
CA LEU A 327 -14.92 -1.85 -12.75
C LEU A 327 -16.36 -1.47 -12.39
N TYR A 328 -16.52 -0.95 -11.17
CA TYR A 328 -17.80 -0.55 -10.59
C TYR A 328 -17.71 0.83 -9.93
N SER A 329 -18.60 1.74 -10.30
CA SER A 329 -18.79 3.06 -9.68
C SER A 329 -20.17 3.60 -10.03
N THR A 330 -20.50 4.82 -9.61
CA THR A 330 -21.71 5.51 -10.09
C THR A 330 -21.70 5.79 -11.60
N SER A 331 -20.51 5.84 -12.21
CA SER A 331 -20.31 6.10 -13.65
C SER A 331 -19.95 4.87 -14.47
N LYS A 332 -19.60 3.75 -13.84
CA LYS A 332 -19.20 2.50 -14.50
C LYS A 332 -19.94 1.31 -13.92
N TYR A 333 -20.48 0.47 -14.78
CA TYR A 333 -21.13 -0.78 -14.41
C TYR A 333 -20.62 -1.90 -15.30
N ASP A 334 -20.05 -2.94 -14.69
CA ASP A 334 -19.56 -4.12 -15.39
C ASP A 334 -18.57 -3.80 -16.53
N GLU A 335 -17.71 -2.79 -16.32
CA GLU A 335 -16.75 -2.36 -17.35
C GLU A 335 -15.49 -3.21 -17.30
N LYS A 336 -15.10 -3.78 -18.43
CA LYS A 336 -13.93 -4.67 -18.56
C LYS A 336 -12.64 -3.95 -18.22
N TYR A 337 -11.81 -4.56 -17.38
CA TYR A 337 -10.51 -4.01 -17.01
C TYR A 337 -9.42 -5.08 -16.89
N ALA A 338 -9.37 -5.84 -15.79
CA ALA A 338 -8.32 -6.85 -15.62
C ALA A 338 -8.65 -8.17 -16.35
N GLN A 339 -9.95 -8.53 -16.37
CA GLN A 339 -10.46 -9.76 -16.99
C GLN A 339 -9.76 -11.04 -16.50
N GLU A 340 -9.28 -11.03 -15.26
CA GLU A 340 -8.67 -12.17 -14.58
C GLU A 340 -9.48 -12.48 -13.32
N GLN A 341 -9.81 -13.76 -13.11
CA GLN A 341 -10.50 -14.17 -11.89
C GLN A 341 -9.56 -14.01 -10.69
N VAL A 342 -9.93 -13.14 -9.77
CA VAL A 342 -9.18 -12.94 -8.53
C VAL A 342 -9.56 -14.04 -7.55
N LYS A 343 -8.60 -14.90 -7.22
CA LYS A 343 -8.80 -16.06 -6.32
C LYS A 343 -8.28 -15.77 -4.92
N ASP A 344 -8.68 -16.59 -3.95
CA ASP A 344 -8.03 -16.60 -2.63
C ASP A 344 -6.50 -16.75 -2.79
N GLY A 345 -5.75 -15.98 -2.01
CA GLY A 345 -4.30 -15.81 -2.14
C GLY A 345 -3.88 -14.67 -3.08
N SER A 346 -4.79 -14.11 -3.89
CA SER A 346 -4.47 -12.98 -4.75
C SER A 346 -4.26 -11.70 -3.95
N MET A 347 -3.45 -10.83 -4.52
CA MET A 347 -3.17 -9.49 -4.00
C MET A 347 -3.71 -8.45 -4.97
N ILE A 348 -4.54 -7.54 -4.46
CA ILE A 348 -5.03 -6.38 -5.21
C ILE A 348 -4.37 -5.15 -4.62
N THR A 349 -3.67 -4.39 -5.44
CA THR A 349 -3.10 -3.08 -5.07
C THR A 349 -3.94 -1.99 -5.71
N CYS A 350 -4.44 -1.08 -4.90
CA CYS A 350 -5.23 0.07 -5.33
C CYS A 350 -4.37 1.32 -5.26
N ILE A 351 -4.30 2.09 -6.34
CA ILE A 351 -3.48 3.30 -6.44
C ILE A 351 -4.35 4.49 -6.84
N LEU A 352 -4.28 5.58 -6.09
CA LEU A 352 -4.84 6.90 -6.38
C LEU A 352 -3.70 7.91 -6.47
N LYS A 353 -3.39 8.35 -7.69
CA LYS A 353 -2.32 9.33 -7.95
C LYS A 353 -2.75 10.29 -9.04
N ASP A 354 -2.46 11.58 -8.87
CA ASP A 354 -2.76 12.62 -9.86
C ASP A 354 -4.23 12.60 -10.33
N ASN A 355 -5.15 12.38 -9.39
CA ASN A 355 -6.59 12.24 -9.64
C ASN A 355 -6.98 11.03 -10.51
N ILE A 356 -6.08 10.07 -10.69
CA ILE A 356 -6.31 8.85 -11.44
C ILE A 356 -6.29 7.66 -10.48
N ILE A 357 -7.31 6.80 -10.58
CA ILE A 357 -7.30 5.50 -9.91
C ILE A 357 -6.86 4.42 -10.90
N SER A 358 -5.97 3.55 -10.46
CA SER A 358 -5.53 2.34 -11.16
C SER A 358 -5.42 1.17 -10.18
N PHE A 359 -5.40 -0.05 -10.71
CA PHE A 359 -5.25 -1.27 -9.91
C PHE A 359 -4.19 -2.20 -10.47
N LYS A 360 -3.49 -2.88 -9.56
CA LYS A 360 -2.67 -4.06 -9.86
C LYS A 360 -3.34 -5.31 -9.32
N VAL A 361 -3.32 -6.39 -10.10
CA VAL A 361 -3.73 -7.73 -9.64
C VAL A 361 -2.50 -8.62 -9.70
N ASN A 362 -2.10 -9.17 -8.56
CA ASN A 362 -0.90 -10.00 -8.40
C ASN A 362 0.36 -9.32 -8.97
N GLY A 363 0.49 -8.01 -8.76
CA GLY A 363 1.59 -7.18 -9.24
C GLY A 363 1.50 -6.75 -10.71
N LYS A 364 0.56 -7.27 -11.50
CA LYS A 364 0.34 -6.86 -12.90
C LYS A 364 -0.53 -5.61 -12.97
N GLU A 365 -0.05 -4.59 -13.67
CA GLU A 365 -0.75 -3.33 -13.94
C GLU A 365 -1.65 -3.43 -15.19
N TYR A 366 -2.77 -2.71 -15.15
CA TYR A 366 -3.79 -2.69 -16.23
C TYR A 366 -4.10 -1.28 -16.73
N GLY A 367 -3.31 -0.29 -16.32
CA GLY A 367 -3.45 1.10 -16.71
C GLY A 367 -4.53 1.85 -15.92
N LYS A 368 -5.08 2.89 -16.54
CA LYS A 368 -6.07 3.77 -15.89
C LYS A 368 -7.42 3.06 -15.73
N ALA A 369 -7.97 3.08 -14.51
CA ALA A 369 -9.32 2.62 -14.22
C ALA A 369 -10.33 3.78 -14.16
N TYR A 370 -9.99 4.87 -13.47
CA TYR A 370 -10.89 6.02 -13.30
C TYR A 370 -10.16 7.37 -13.38
N ASP A 371 -10.86 8.38 -13.89
CA ASP A 371 -10.56 9.78 -13.66
C ASP A 371 -11.47 10.29 -12.53
N VAL A 372 -10.88 10.87 -11.49
CA VAL A 372 -11.58 11.34 -10.29
C VAL A 372 -11.56 12.87 -10.26
N PRO A 373 -12.69 13.56 -10.03
CA PRO A 373 -12.66 15.02 -9.85
C PRO A 373 -11.74 15.41 -8.67
N SER A 374 -10.92 16.45 -8.83
CA SER A 374 -9.91 16.84 -7.83
C SER A 374 -10.48 17.18 -6.46
N ASN A 375 -11.73 17.66 -6.39
CA ASN A 375 -12.43 17.90 -5.12
C ASN A 375 -12.88 16.61 -4.42
N VAL A 376 -13.03 15.51 -5.16
CA VAL A 376 -13.44 14.20 -4.65
C VAL A 376 -12.21 13.39 -4.25
N SER A 377 -11.14 13.39 -5.05
CA SER A 377 -9.91 12.61 -4.80
C SER A 377 -9.29 12.91 -3.43
N GLN A 378 -9.43 14.14 -2.95
CA GLN A 378 -8.95 14.60 -1.64
C GLN A 378 -9.77 14.09 -0.44
N GLN A 379 -10.80 13.28 -0.67
CA GLN A 379 -11.71 12.76 0.36
C GLN A 379 -11.84 11.23 0.32
N LEU A 380 -11.00 10.55 -0.47
CA LEU A 380 -11.11 9.13 -0.70
C LEU A 380 -10.25 8.30 0.28
N TYR A 381 -10.86 7.27 0.83
CA TYR A 381 -10.24 6.32 1.75
C TYR A 381 -10.24 4.92 1.13
N PRO A 382 -9.29 4.05 1.53
CA PRO A 382 -9.37 2.62 1.25
C PRO A 382 -10.73 2.07 1.69
N VAL A 383 -11.37 1.30 0.83
CA VAL A 383 -12.68 0.70 1.13
C VAL A 383 -12.79 -0.69 0.53
N ILE A 384 -13.49 -1.56 1.25
CA ILE A 384 -13.88 -2.87 0.76
C ILE A 384 -15.37 -3.03 1.04
N LEU A 385 -16.13 -3.25 -0.02
CA LEU A 385 -17.55 -3.58 0.03
C LEU A 385 -17.73 -5.08 -0.22
N LEU A 386 -18.54 -5.71 0.63
CA LEU A 386 -18.77 -7.15 0.69
C LEU A 386 -20.26 -7.46 0.52
N PRO A 387 -20.79 -7.44 -0.71
CA PRO A 387 -22.14 -7.90 -1.01
C PRO A 387 -22.20 -9.42 -0.92
N ASN A 388 -22.99 -9.94 0.02
CA ASN A 388 -23.25 -11.39 0.14
C ASN A 388 -22.02 -12.32 0.28
N ALA A 389 -20.85 -11.79 0.62
CA ALA A 389 -19.60 -12.56 0.71
C ALA A 389 -19.38 -13.18 2.09
N VAL A 390 -20.31 -14.04 2.55
CA VAL A 390 -20.22 -14.67 3.88
C VAL A 390 -18.97 -15.53 4.00
N GLY A 391 -18.23 -15.36 5.10
CA GLY A 391 -16.99 -16.09 5.34
C GLY A 391 -15.77 -15.57 4.57
N CYS A 392 -15.92 -14.54 3.72
CA CYS A 392 -14.79 -13.87 3.09
C CYS A 392 -13.88 -13.29 4.16
N GLU A 393 -12.59 -13.60 4.05
CA GLU A 393 -11.52 -13.15 4.91
C GLU A 393 -10.41 -12.54 4.05
N PHE A 394 -9.98 -11.33 4.41
CA PHE A 394 -8.93 -10.59 3.72
C PHE A 394 -8.16 -9.72 4.72
N GLU A 395 -6.98 -9.27 4.32
CA GLU A 395 -6.16 -8.38 5.12
C GLU A 395 -5.47 -7.31 4.29
N ILE A 396 -5.30 -6.12 4.86
CA ILE A 396 -4.39 -5.11 4.31
C ILE A 396 -2.96 -5.51 4.62
N VAL A 397 -2.09 -5.42 3.61
CA VAL A 397 -0.67 -5.79 3.67
C VAL A 397 0.25 -4.64 3.32
#